data_AF-V6L0V4-F1
#
_entry.id   AF-V6L0V4-F1
#
_cell.length_a   1.000
_cell.length_b   1.000
_cell.length_c   1.000
_cell.angle_alpha   90.00
_cell.angle_beta   90.00
_cell.angle_gamma   90.00
#
_symmetry.space_group_name_H-M   'P 1'
#
loop_
_entity.id
_entity.type
_entity.pdbx_description
1 polymer ?
#
loop_
_entity_poly.entity_id
_entity_poly.type
_entity_poly.pdbx_seq_one_letter_code
_entity_poly.pdbx_strand_id
1 'polypeptide(L)'
;DRIATRLGREPEGPEFEPFPGADFFHVGQHSGIITRMGRRLVEEGCGRYESGPGPNWTEVDRASYAAWQRKLGYSGSDADGVPGTVSWTKLRVPDG
;
A
#
# COMPACT_ATOMS: atom_id res chain seq x y z
N ASP A 1 6.06 16.14 -45.25
CA ASP A 1 7.10 15.76 -44.28
C ASP A 1 6.85 16.44 -42.95
N ARG A 2 6.48 15.65 -41.94
CA ARG A 2 6.45 15.87 -40.47
C ARG A 2 5.49 14.84 -39.87
N ILE A 3 5.90 13.58 -40.00
CA ILE A 3 5.42 12.47 -39.17
C ILE A 3 6.44 12.35 -38.04
N ALA A 4 6.02 12.63 -36.81
CA ALA A 4 6.48 11.94 -35.62
C ALA A 4 5.67 12.39 -34.39
N THR A 5 5.11 11.58 -33.50
CA THR A 5 4.72 10.17 -33.51
C THR A 5 3.76 10.02 -32.31
N ARG A 6 2.65 9.29 -32.48
CA ARG A 6 1.77 8.82 -31.39
C ARG A 6 2.44 7.70 -30.55
N LEU A 7 3.66 7.90 -30.05
CA LEU A 7 4.30 6.94 -29.12
C LEU A 7 3.58 7.07 -27.79
N GLY A 8 2.81 6.13 -27.30
CA GLY A 8 3.14 4.73 -27.14
C GLY A 8 2.89 4.46 -25.67
N ARG A 9 1.63 4.19 -25.29
CA ARG A 9 1.34 3.63 -23.97
C ARG A 9 1.75 2.16 -24.04
N GLU A 10 3.05 1.92 -24.01
CA GLU A 10 3.56 0.63 -23.58
C GLU A 10 3.01 0.42 -22.16
N PRO A 11 2.28 -0.66 -21.87
CA PRO A 11 1.90 -0.95 -20.50
C PRO A 11 3.17 -1.41 -19.79
N GLU A 12 3.94 -0.46 -19.26
CA GLU A 12 5.18 -0.69 -18.53
C GLU A 12 4.86 -1.30 -17.16
N GLY A 13 4.60 -2.61 -17.13
CA GLY A 13 4.42 -3.39 -15.91
C GLY A 13 3.09 -3.14 -15.17
N PRO A 14 2.82 -3.90 -14.09
CA PRO A 14 1.68 -3.60 -13.24
C PRO A 14 1.86 -2.20 -12.63
N GLU A 15 0.93 -1.30 -12.92
CA GLU A 15 0.85 0.01 -12.28
C GLU A 15 0.59 -0.23 -10.78
N PHE A 16 1.32 0.47 -9.92
CA PHE A 16 1.15 0.38 -8.48
C PHE A 16 0.41 1.61 -8.01
N GLU A 17 -0.48 1.42 -7.03
CA GLU A 17 -1.26 2.49 -6.44
C GLU A 17 -0.31 3.60 -5.93
N PRO A 18 -0.45 4.85 -6.40
CA PRO A 18 0.31 5.97 -5.86
C PRO A 18 -0.01 6.15 -4.37
N PHE A 19 0.95 6.66 -3.60
CA PHE A 19 0.71 6.88 -2.18
C PHE A 19 -0.41 7.93 -1.98
N PRO A 20 -1.56 7.59 -1.34
CA PRO A 20 -2.69 8.51 -1.22
C PRO A 20 -2.49 9.62 -0.17
N GLY A 21 -1.36 9.61 0.54
CA GLY A 21 -1.08 10.49 1.67
C GLY A 21 -1.32 9.80 3.02
N ALA A 22 -0.59 10.23 4.05
CA ALA A 22 -0.71 9.63 5.38
C ALA A 22 -2.09 9.88 6.01
N ASP A 23 -2.65 11.07 5.77
CA ASP A 23 -3.97 11.49 6.28
C ASP A 23 -5.13 10.64 5.74
N PHE A 24 -4.91 9.88 4.66
CA PHE A 24 -5.90 8.91 4.15
C PHE A 24 -6.14 7.77 5.15
N PHE A 25 -5.14 7.40 5.96
CA PHE A 25 -5.20 6.24 6.84
C PHE A 25 -5.66 6.65 8.24
N HIS A 26 -6.97 6.84 8.39
CA HIS A 26 -7.60 7.27 9.64
C HIS A 26 -8.76 6.37 10.04
N VAL A 27 -9.14 6.44 11.33
CA VAL A 27 -10.30 5.72 11.85
C VAL A 27 -11.57 6.12 11.08
N GLY A 28 -12.33 5.13 10.64
CA GLY A 28 -13.55 5.32 9.85
C GLY A 28 -13.33 5.41 8.33
N GLN A 29 -12.08 5.37 7.85
CA GLN A 29 -11.80 5.33 6.42
C GLN A 29 -12.27 4.01 5.79
N HIS A 30 -12.89 4.09 4.61
CA HIS A 30 -13.32 2.94 3.82
C HIS A 30 -12.92 3.09 2.35
N SER A 31 -12.08 2.19 1.85
CA SER A 31 -11.63 2.18 0.46
C SER A 31 -11.07 0.82 0.03
N GLY A 32 -11.25 0.48 -1.26
CA GLY A 32 -10.62 -0.71 -1.86
C GLY A 32 -9.09 -0.68 -1.83
N ILE A 33 -8.48 0.50 -1.75
CA ILE A 33 -7.03 0.67 -1.56
C ILE A 33 -6.56 -0.06 -0.28
N ILE A 34 -7.34 0.01 0.80
CA ILE A 34 -7.03 -0.65 2.07
C ILE A 34 -7.06 -2.17 1.91
N THR A 35 -8.04 -2.69 1.16
CA THR A 35 -8.09 -4.14 0.86
C THR A 35 -6.90 -4.60 0.05
N ARG A 36 -6.51 -3.85 -0.99
CA ARG A 36 -5.33 -4.18 -1.83
C ARG A 36 -4.04 -4.11 -1.01
N MET A 37 -3.88 -3.06 -0.20
CA MET A 37 -2.76 -2.93 0.73
C MET A 37 -2.70 -4.12 1.69
N GLY A 38 -3.82 -4.46 2.34
CA GLY A 38 -3.89 -5.57 3.27
C GLY A 38 -3.54 -6.92 2.65
N ARG A 39 -3.98 -7.17 1.40
CA ARG A 39 -3.60 -8.39 0.66
C ARG A 39 -2.09 -8.46 0.45
N ARG A 40 -1.48 -7.33 0.08
CA ARG A 40 -0.04 -7.28 -0.11
C ARG A 40 0.73 -7.46 1.21
N LEU A 41 0.21 -6.94 2.33
CA LEU A 41 0.79 -7.22 3.65
C LEU A 41 0.73 -8.71 4.01
N VAL A 42 -0.34 -9.42 3.65
CA VAL A 42 -0.44 -10.88 3.83
C VAL A 42 0.62 -11.60 3.00
N GLU A 43 0.78 -11.24 1.72
CA GLU A 43 1.82 -11.80 0.84
C GLU A 43 3.24 -11.56 1.37
N GLU A 44 3.46 -10.42 2.03
CA GLU A 44 4.73 -10.10 2.67
C GLU A 44 4.92 -10.78 4.05
N GLY A 45 3.96 -11.60 4.51
CA GLY A 45 3.98 -12.25 5.83
C GLY A 45 3.75 -11.30 7.01
N CYS A 46 3.34 -10.06 6.71
CA CYS A 46 3.10 -9.01 7.69
C CYS A 46 1.63 -8.88 8.08
N GLY A 47 0.73 -9.53 7.36
CA GLY A 47 -0.69 -9.59 7.68
C GLY A 47 -0.94 -10.15 9.09
N ARG A 48 -1.82 -9.48 9.84
CA ARG A 48 -2.29 -9.89 11.18
C ARG A 48 -3.79 -10.15 11.19
N TYR A 49 -4.35 -10.46 10.02
CA TYR A 49 -5.77 -10.69 9.82
C TYR A 49 -6.17 -12.11 10.22
N GLU A 50 -7.31 -12.25 10.90
CA GLU A 50 -7.90 -13.55 11.21
C GLU A 50 -8.75 -14.07 10.03
N SER A 51 -9.57 -13.21 9.43
CA SER A 51 -10.44 -13.55 8.29
C SER A 51 -10.00 -12.91 6.96
N GLY A 52 -8.85 -12.24 6.94
CA GLY A 52 -8.34 -11.50 5.79
C GLY A 52 -8.67 -10.00 5.81
N PRO A 53 -8.03 -9.23 4.90
CA PRO A 53 -8.17 -7.78 4.84
C PRO A 53 -9.51 -7.34 4.26
N GLY A 54 -10.08 -6.28 4.84
CA GLY A 54 -11.30 -5.63 4.38
C GLY A 54 -11.05 -4.23 3.79
N PRO A 55 -12.11 -3.51 3.39
CA PRO A 55 -11.99 -2.14 2.87
C PRO A 55 -11.94 -1.07 3.97
N ASN A 56 -12.27 -1.41 5.21
CA ASN A 56 -12.23 -0.48 6.33
C ASN A 56 -10.82 -0.41 6.91
N TRP A 57 -10.33 0.79 7.21
CA TRP A 57 -9.10 0.97 7.98
C TRP A 57 -9.38 0.65 9.45
N THR A 58 -8.67 -0.34 9.97
CA THR A 58 -8.80 -0.80 11.34
C THR A 58 -7.44 -0.84 12.05
N GLU A 59 -7.47 -1.09 13.36
CA GLU A 59 -6.23 -1.30 14.12
C GLU A 59 -5.47 -2.55 13.64
N VAL A 60 -6.15 -3.53 13.05
CA VAL A 60 -5.50 -4.72 12.46
C VAL A 60 -4.67 -4.34 11.24
N ASP A 61 -5.15 -3.40 10.42
CA ASP A 61 -4.41 -2.87 9.28
C ASP A 61 -3.18 -2.09 9.75
N ARG A 62 -3.36 -1.22 10.75
CA ARG A 62 -2.27 -0.48 11.37
C ARG A 62 -1.19 -1.41 11.94
N ALA A 63 -1.59 -2.44 12.69
CA ALA A 63 -0.67 -3.43 13.25
C ALA A 63 0.05 -4.24 12.17
N SER A 64 -0.66 -4.62 11.11
CA SER A 64 -0.09 -5.32 9.95
C SER A 64 0.94 -4.45 9.22
N TYR A 65 0.65 -3.16 9.06
CA TYR A 65 1.57 -2.23 8.43
C TYR A 65 2.78 -1.92 9.32
N ALA A 66 2.59 -1.85 10.64
CA ALA A 66 3.70 -1.71 11.59
C ALA A 66 4.66 -2.92 11.52
N ALA A 67 4.14 -4.13 11.28
CA ALA A 67 4.96 -5.31 11.03
C ALA A 67 5.76 -5.19 9.72
N TRP A 68 5.15 -4.64 8.67
CA TRP A 68 5.82 -4.34 7.40
C TRP A 68 6.93 -3.29 7.57
N GLN A 69 6.67 -2.20 8.29
CA GLN A 69 7.69 -1.20 8.57
C GLN A 69 8.89 -1.81 9.33
N ARG A 70 8.63 -2.67 10.33
CA ARG A 70 9.69 -3.41 11.02
C ARG A 70 10.47 -4.33 10.08
N LYS A 71 9.80 -5.02 9.15
CA LYS A 71 10.45 -5.86 8.13
C LYS A 71 11.37 -5.04 7.23
N LEU A 72 11.04 -3.78 6.96
CA LEU A 72 11.89 -2.85 6.23
C LEU A 72 13.06 -2.27 7.03
N GLY A 73 13.16 -2.59 8.33
CA GLY A 73 14.21 -2.10 9.23
C GLY A 73 13.83 -0.84 10.01
N TYR A 74 12.59 -0.35 9.92
CA TYR A 74 12.14 0.76 10.75
C TYR A 74 11.91 0.32 12.20
N SER A 75 12.06 1.24 13.15
CA SER A 75 11.87 0.97 14.57
C SER A 75 11.39 2.21 15.32
N GLY A 76 10.89 2.02 16.55
CA GLY A 76 10.34 3.10 17.35
C GLY A 76 9.19 3.81 16.62
N SER A 77 9.26 5.14 16.56
CA SER A 77 8.24 5.98 15.94
C SER A 77 8.11 5.80 14.42
N ASP A 78 9.12 5.27 13.74
CA ASP A 78 9.07 5.03 12.29
C ASP A 78 8.32 3.74 11.92
N ALA A 79 7.93 2.94 12.92
CA ALA A 79 7.13 1.71 12.78
C ALA A 79 5.78 1.84 13.52
N ASP A 80 5.14 2.99 13.37
CA ASP A 80 3.88 3.38 14.01
C ASP A 80 2.61 2.77 13.38
N GLY A 81 2.76 2.08 12.25
CA GLY A 81 1.70 1.47 11.48
C GLY A 81 0.96 2.39 10.53
N VAL A 82 1.35 3.67 10.43
CA VAL A 82 0.79 4.60 9.44
C VAL A 82 1.63 4.53 8.16
N PRO A 83 1.04 4.30 6.99
CA PRO A 83 1.79 4.27 5.75
C PRO A 83 2.51 5.59 5.45
N GLY A 84 3.79 5.50 5.12
CA GLY A 84 4.59 6.59 4.55
C GLY A 84 4.99 6.28 3.10
N THR A 85 5.38 7.32 2.35
CA THR A 85 5.70 7.21 0.91
C THR A 85 6.70 6.09 0.60
N VAL A 86 7.81 6.02 1.35
CA VAL A 86 8.87 5.03 1.08
C VAL A 86 8.41 3.60 1.38
N SER A 87 7.75 3.37 2.52
CA SER A 87 7.24 2.05 2.87
C SER A 87 6.11 1.61 1.93
N TRP A 88 5.32 2.56 1.43
CA TRP A 88 4.24 2.32 0.47
C TRP A 88 4.78 1.89 -0.90
N THR A 89 5.74 2.64 -1.46
CA THR A 89 6.37 2.29 -2.74
C THR A 89 7.01 0.91 -2.69
N LYS A 90 7.64 0.55 -1.57
CA LYS A 90 8.23 -0.79 -1.38
C LYS A 90 7.17 -1.89 -1.26
N LEU A 91 6.00 -1.59 -0.70
CA LEU A 91 4.92 -2.56 -0.55
C LEU A 91 4.39 -2.99 -1.93
N ARG A 92 4.41 -2.09 -2.93
CA ARG A 92 3.94 -2.35 -4.30
C ARG A 92 2.48 -2.78 -4.32
N VAL A 93 1.62 -1.95 -3.74
CA VAL A 93 0.17 -2.18 -3.74
C VAL A 93 -0.34 -2.13 -5.19
N PRO A 94 -1.00 -3.18 -5.71
CA PRO A 94 -1.51 -3.15 -7.08
C PRO A 94 -2.49 -2.01 -7.29
N ASP A 95 -2.38 -1.32 -8.42
CA ASP A 95 -3.41 -0.42 -8.90
C ASP A 95 -4.63 -1.22 -9.41
N GLY A 96 -5.81 -0.61 -9.36
CA GLY A 96 -7.12 -1.25 -9.60
C GLY A 96 -7.56 -1.25 -11.05
#